data_AF-A0A2V8E9T5-F1
#
_entry.id   AF-A0A2V8E9T5-F1
#
_cell.length_a   1.000
_cell.length_b   1.000
_cell.length_c   1.000
_cell.angle_alpha   90.00
_cell.angle_beta   90.00
_cell.angle_gamma   90.00
#
_symmetry.space_group_name_H-M   'P 1'
#
loop_
_entity.id
_entity.type
_entity.pdbx_description
1 polymer ?
#
loop_
_entity_poly.entity_id
_entity_poly.type
_entity_poly.pdbx_seq_one_letter_code
_entity_poly.pdbx_strand_id
1 'polypeptide(L)'
;MIGSVSTCGTDVVPCFLNVTRGANNTTVASHTGTVNSIVASSQTGIPVASSTAFAVGDYISIDSETMLITAIPDATHFTVTRGQNAATHTVGASVTAPILTTSQTTIAVAATGSFAADDYIKVDSETMQIISISGPDTHHFVVARGATPATHASGATVAALVATTNQTIIPVANNASLAVSDYIGVDSETMQIVVKVGTTHLSVARAQANTQAATHASGATVTDLTWTTGATSLTVGSGTGAGFVSGDYIQIDAEIMKLSSVGSTTLGVTRAQLGTTASTHTSHATVSDLTVPNTSSLYFSFGTNSATGALCNGATGVGCGVKLTQLGLK
;
A
#
# COMPACT_ATOMS: atom_id res chain seq x y z
N MET A 1 -22.17 -11.72 6.38
CA MET A 1 -23.17 -10.85 7.06
C MET A 1 -24.49 -11.62 7.17
N ILE A 2 -25.22 -11.52 8.29
CA ILE A 2 -26.44 -12.29 8.56
C ILE A 2 -27.57 -11.30 8.88
N GLY A 3 -28.67 -11.36 8.14
CA GLY A 3 -29.95 -10.72 8.42
C GLY A 3 -31.05 -11.76 8.65
N SER A 4 -32.29 -11.33 8.85
CA SER A 4 -33.45 -12.23 8.93
C SER A 4 -34.65 -11.66 8.20
N VAL A 5 -35.47 -12.52 7.59
CA VAL A 5 -36.79 -12.15 7.07
C VAL A 5 -37.62 -11.60 8.23
N SER A 6 -38.20 -10.41 8.08
CA SER A 6 -39.03 -9.78 9.10
C SER A 6 -40.48 -9.66 8.64
N THR A 7 -41.41 -9.51 9.59
CA THR A 7 -42.71 -8.92 9.31
C THR A 7 -42.55 -7.40 9.16
N CYS A 8 -43.47 -6.76 8.45
CA CYS A 8 -43.54 -5.30 8.37
C CYS A 8 -43.92 -4.71 9.75
N GLY A 9 -42.92 -4.46 10.61
CA GLY A 9 -43.09 -3.75 11.89
C GLY A 9 -44.01 -4.42 12.93
N THR A 10 -44.10 -3.80 14.10
CA THR A 10 -44.98 -4.18 15.22
C THR A 10 -46.45 -3.83 14.98
N ASP A 11 -46.85 -3.62 13.73
CA ASP A 11 -48.19 -3.17 13.41
C ASP A 11 -49.15 -4.36 13.29
N VAL A 12 -50.33 -4.23 13.89
CA VAL A 12 -51.37 -5.28 14.00
C VAL A 12 -52.06 -5.54 12.65
N VAL A 13 -51.45 -5.13 11.55
CA VAL A 13 -52.00 -5.17 10.20
C VAL A 13 -50.97 -5.79 9.26
N PRO A 14 -51.24 -6.98 8.69
CA PRO A 14 -50.35 -7.56 7.70
C PRO A 14 -50.31 -6.65 6.47
N CYS A 15 -49.11 -6.40 5.94
CA CYS A 15 -48.81 -5.55 4.77
C CYS A 15 -49.35 -6.07 3.42
N PHE A 16 -50.44 -6.82 3.43
CA PHE A 16 -51.24 -7.10 2.25
C PHE A 16 -52.19 -5.92 1.96
N LEU A 17 -51.64 -4.83 1.43
CA LEU A 17 -52.46 -3.70 0.98
C LEU A 17 -53.40 -4.02 -0.20
N ASN A 18 -53.47 -5.27 -0.69
CA ASN A 18 -54.37 -5.70 -1.76
C ASN A 18 -55.16 -7.00 -1.48
N VAL A 19 -55.23 -7.49 -0.25
CA VAL A 19 -56.17 -8.60 0.04
C VAL A 19 -57.56 -8.00 0.30
N THR A 20 -58.39 -7.95 -0.74
CA THR A 20 -59.82 -7.72 -0.58
C THR A 20 -60.42 -8.92 0.16
N ARG A 21 -60.62 -8.78 1.46
CA ARG A 21 -61.35 -9.78 2.26
C ARG A 21 -62.83 -9.70 1.95
N GLY A 22 -63.49 -10.86 1.89
CA GLY A 22 -64.93 -10.92 1.60
C GLY A 22 -65.31 -10.77 0.13
N ALA A 23 -64.43 -11.14 -0.82
CA ALA A 23 -64.79 -11.21 -2.23
C ALA A 23 -65.93 -12.23 -2.48
N ASN A 24 -66.76 -12.00 -3.50
CA ASN A 24 -67.93 -12.83 -3.86
C ASN A 24 -68.95 -13.03 -2.72
N ASN A 25 -69.37 -11.93 -2.05
CA ASN A 25 -70.40 -11.95 -1.00
C ASN A 25 -70.09 -12.86 0.20
N THR A 26 -68.83 -13.20 0.43
CA THR A 26 -68.43 -13.96 1.61
C THR A 26 -68.31 -13.03 2.81
N THR A 27 -68.83 -13.47 3.97
CA THR A 27 -68.74 -12.68 5.19
C THR A 27 -67.31 -12.69 5.71
N VAL A 28 -66.84 -11.52 6.12
CA VAL A 28 -65.50 -11.28 6.64
C VAL A 28 -65.29 -12.09 7.94
N ALA A 29 -64.58 -13.22 7.86
CA ALA A 29 -64.28 -14.06 9.02
C ALA A 29 -63.18 -13.43 9.90
N SER A 30 -63.40 -13.40 11.22
CA SER A 30 -62.36 -13.02 12.18
C SER A 30 -61.33 -14.15 12.27
N HIS A 31 -60.08 -13.86 11.95
CA HIS A 31 -58.98 -14.81 12.10
C HIS A 31 -58.24 -14.46 13.40
N THR A 32 -58.32 -15.35 14.39
CA THR A 32 -57.61 -15.25 15.68
C THR A 32 -56.25 -15.96 15.65
N GLY A 33 -55.83 -16.44 14.48
CA GLY A 33 -54.51 -17.02 14.29
C GLY A 33 -53.46 -15.95 14.01
N THR A 34 -52.26 -16.14 14.53
CA THR A 34 -51.07 -15.38 14.15
C THR A 34 -50.91 -15.47 12.63
N VAL A 35 -51.11 -14.36 11.92
CA VAL A 35 -50.81 -14.30 10.48
C VAL A 35 -49.30 -14.31 10.36
N ASN A 36 -48.71 -15.50 10.22
CA ASN A 36 -47.30 -15.60 9.85
C ASN A 36 -47.18 -15.04 8.42
N SER A 37 -46.46 -13.93 8.29
CA SER A 37 -46.10 -13.38 6.98
C SER A 37 -45.17 -14.37 6.29
N ILE A 38 -45.72 -15.23 5.44
CA ILE A 38 -44.92 -16.13 4.60
C ILE A 38 -44.51 -15.34 3.37
N VAL A 39 -43.21 -15.34 3.08
CA VAL A 39 -42.72 -14.83 1.80
C VAL A 39 -43.06 -15.88 0.74
N ALA A 40 -43.96 -15.53 -0.19
CA ALA A 40 -44.40 -16.46 -1.24
C ALA A 40 -43.33 -16.64 -2.32
N SER A 41 -43.33 -17.78 -3.03
CA SER A 41 -42.37 -18.06 -4.11
C SER A 41 -42.46 -17.09 -5.30
N SER A 42 -43.59 -16.39 -5.48
CA SER A 42 -43.75 -15.35 -6.49
C SER A 42 -43.40 -13.94 -6.00
N GLN A 43 -43.08 -13.78 -4.71
CA GLN A 43 -42.86 -12.47 -4.10
C GLN A 43 -41.44 -11.96 -4.38
N THR A 44 -41.34 -10.81 -5.04
CA THR A 44 -40.06 -10.14 -5.34
C THR A 44 -39.68 -9.08 -4.31
N GLY A 45 -40.62 -8.59 -3.51
CA GLY A 45 -40.36 -7.69 -2.39
C GLY A 45 -40.14 -8.48 -1.10
N ILE A 46 -38.91 -8.60 -0.63
CA ILE A 46 -38.54 -9.40 0.56
C ILE A 46 -38.38 -8.46 1.76
N PRO A 47 -39.27 -8.54 2.78
CA PRO A 47 -39.10 -7.79 4.02
C PRO A 47 -37.99 -8.42 4.88
N VAL A 48 -37.12 -7.57 5.41
CA VAL A 48 -35.97 -7.96 6.23
C VAL A 48 -35.86 -7.08 7.46
N ALA A 49 -35.25 -7.60 8.51
CA ALA A 49 -35.05 -6.85 9.75
C ALA A 49 -34.11 -5.63 9.56
N SER A 50 -33.16 -5.75 8.62
CA SER A 50 -32.30 -4.65 8.17
C SER A 50 -31.73 -4.95 6.80
N SER A 51 -31.73 -3.95 5.92
CA SER A 51 -31.04 -3.97 4.62
C SER A 51 -29.64 -3.36 4.67
N THR A 52 -29.22 -2.77 5.79
CA THR A 52 -27.97 -1.98 5.89
C THR A 52 -26.70 -2.76 5.59
N ALA A 53 -26.77 -4.09 5.62
CA ALA A 53 -25.66 -5.01 5.39
C ALA A 53 -25.56 -5.51 3.92
N PHE A 54 -26.44 -5.02 3.04
CA PHE A 54 -26.58 -5.49 1.66
C PHE A 54 -26.70 -4.31 0.70
N ALA A 55 -26.34 -4.51 -0.57
CA ALA A 55 -26.53 -3.55 -1.65
C ALA A 55 -27.25 -4.15 -2.86
N VAL A 56 -27.64 -3.28 -3.79
CA VAL A 56 -28.15 -3.69 -5.10
C VAL A 56 -27.05 -4.45 -5.85
N GLY A 57 -27.41 -5.59 -6.43
CA GLY A 57 -26.47 -6.49 -7.11
C GLY A 57 -25.96 -7.63 -6.22
N ASP A 58 -26.20 -7.58 -4.91
CA ASP A 58 -25.86 -8.69 -4.03
C ASP A 58 -26.75 -9.88 -4.32
N TYR A 59 -26.14 -11.07 -4.40
CA TYR A 59 -26.90 -12.29 -4.19
C TYR A 59 -27.19 -12.43 -2.70
N ILE A 60 -28.32 -13.03 -2.35
CA ILE A 60 -28.72 -13.43 -1.00
C ILE A 60 -29.20 -14.87 -1.03
N SER A 61 -28.99 -15.61 0.04
CA SER A 61 -29.57 -16.93 0.25
C SER A 61 -30.47 -16.90 1.47
N ILE A 62 -31.69 -17.38 1.25
CA ILE A 62 -32.69 -17.62 2.30
C ILE A 62 -33.08 -19.09 2.18
N ASP A 63 -32.93 -19.84 3.27
CA ASP A 63 -33.03 -21.30 3.27
C ASP A 63 -32.12 -21.93 2.19
N SER A 64 -32.69 -22.56 1.17
CA SER A 64 -31.95 -23.16 0.03
C SER A 64 -32.07 -22.38 -1.27
N GLU A 65 -32.71 -21.21 -1.25
CA GLU A 65 -32.88 -20.38 -2.45
C GLU A 65 -31.84 -19.28 -2.51
N THR A 66 -31.25 -19.08 -3.68
CA THR A 66 -30.42 -17.91 -4.00
C THR A 66 -31.21 -16.90 -4.82
N MET A 67 -31.18 -15.63 -4.43
CA MET A 67 -31.88 -14.52 -5.06
C MET A 67 -30.91 -13.36 -5.32
N LEU A 68 -31.11 -12.55 -6.35
CA LEU A 68 -30.33 -11.35 -6.67
C LEU A 68 -31.09 -10.11 -6.23
N ILE A 69 -30.51 -9.23 -5.42
CA ILE A 69 -31.08 -7.93 -5.06
C ILE A 69 -31.02 -7.01 -6.28
N THR A 70 -32.17 -6.56 -6.75
CA THR A 70 -32.32 -5.62 -7.88
C THR A 70 -32.65 -4.20 -7.42
N ALA A 71 -33.15 -4.02 -6.20
CA ALA A 71 -33.29 -2.71 -5.55
C ALA A 71 -33.31 -2.85 -4.02
N ILE A 72 -32.94 -1.78 -3.32
CA ILE A 72 -33.16 -1.62 -1.86
C ILE A 72 -34.02 -0.37 -1.68
N PRO A 73 -35.36 -0.51 -1.67
CA PRO A 73 -36.26 0.65 -1.58
C PRO A 73 -36.13 1.41 -0.26
N ASP A 74 -35.82 0.71 0.84
CA ASP A 74 -35.68 1.26 2.18
C ASP A 74 -34.81 0.38 3.09
N ALA A 75 -34.68 0.78 4.36
CA ALA A 75 -33.86 0.10 5.39
C ALA A 75 -34.33 -1.31 5.78
N THR A 76 -35.49 -1.77 5.29
CA THR A 76 -36.16 -3.02 5.71
C THR A 76 -36.72 -3.85 4.54
N HIS A 77 -36.44 -3.48 3.29
CA HIS A 77 -36.96 -4.21 2.12
C HIS A 77 -35.90 -4.40 1.04
N PHE A 78 -35.92 -5.57 0.41
CA PHE A 78 -35.25 -5.83 -0.86
C PHE A 78 -36.28 -6.01 -1.97
N THR A 79 -35.94 -5.56 -3.17
CA THR A 79 -36.52 -6.09 -4.41
C THR A 79 -35.52 -7.09 -4.98
N VAL A 80 -35.97 -8.28 -5.37
CA VAL A 80 -35.09 -9.34 -5.86
C VAL A 80 -35.57 -9.95 -7.17
N THR A 81 -34.62 -10.47 -7.96
CA THR A 81 -34.86 -11.54 -8.92
C THR A 81 -34.63 -12.87 -8.22
N ARG A 82 -35.65 -13.72 -8.22
CA ARG A 82 -35.61 -15.04 -7.58
C ARG A 82 -34.91 -16.08 -8.46
N GLY A 83 -34.44 -17.16 -7.84
CA GLY A 83 -33.92 -18.32 -8.56
C GLY A 83 -35.02 -19.06 -9.34
N GLN A 84 -34.63 -19.94 -10.28
CA GLN A 84 -35.60 -20.71 -11.08
C GLN A 84 -36.50 -21.63 -10.25
N ASN A 85 -36.05 -22.05 -9.06
CA ASN A 85 -36.82 -22.85 -8.10
C ASN A 85 -37.17 -22.02 -6.86
N ALA A 86 -38.02 -21.02 -7.04
CA ALA A 86 -38.42 -20.12 -5.97
C ALA A 86 -39.15 -20.86 -4.83
N ALA A 87 -38.61 -20.75 -3.60
CA ALA A 87 -39.13 -21.34 -2.38
C ALA A 87 -39.96 -20.34 -1.57
N THR A 88 -40.83 -20.86 -0.69
CA THR A 88 -41.47 -20.07 0.36
C THR A 88 -40.57 -20.00 1.58
N HIS A 89 -40.50 -18.85 2.25
CA HIS A 89 -39.68 -18.68 3.46
C HIS A 89 -40.53 -18.29 4.67
N THR A 90 -40.16 -18.80 5.84
CA THR A 90 -40.76 -18.42 7.11
C THR A 90 -40.19 -17.09 7.62
N VAL A 91 -41.00 -16.34 8.38
CA VAL A 91 -40.49 -15.21 9.18
C VAL A 91 -39.33 -15.69 10.06
N GLY A 92 -38.27 -14.88 10.15
CA GLY A 92 -37.07 -15.21 10.91
C GLY A 92 -36.06 -16.07 10.14
N ALA A 93 -36.39 -16.55 8.93
CA ALA A 93 -35.41 -17.24 8.09
C ALA A 93 -34.18 -16.36 7.88
N SER A 94 -32.99 -16.93 8.07
CA SER A 94 -31.75 -16.19 7.96
C SER A 94 -31.51 -15.77 6.51
N VAL A 95 -31.29 -14.48 6.32
CA VAL A 95 -30.76 -13.94 5.07
C VAL A 95 -29.26 -13.93 5.18
N THR A 96 -28.62 -14.78 4.41
CA THR A 96 -27.16 -14.84 4.33
C THR A 96 -26.72 -14.28 2.99
N ALA A 97 -25.68 -13.45 2.95
CA ALA A 97 -25.00 -13.20 1.69
C ALA A 97 -24.32 -14.51 1.28
N PRO A 98 -24.73 -15.19 0.19
CA PRO A 98 -24.16 -16.43 -0.24
C PRO A 98 -22.71 -16.19 -0.62
N ILE A 99 -21.98 -17.27 -0.46
CA ILE A 99 -20.71 -17.57 -1.07
C ILE A 99 -20.64 -16.89 -2.44
N LEU A 100 -19.63 -16.02 -2.63
CA LEU A 100 -19.46 -15.36 -3.92
C LEU A 100 -19.24 -16.45 -4.97
N THR A 101 -20.05 -16.46 -6.02
CA THR A 101 -19.98 -17.51 -7.04
C THR A 101 -18.84 -17.23 -8.02
N THR A 102 -18.49 -18.21 -8.86
CA THR A 102 -17.47 -18.06 -9.92
C THR A 102 -17.85 -17.06 -11.03
N SER A 103 -19.08 -16.53 -11.02
CA SER A 103 -19.58 -15.61 -12.06
C SER A 103 -19.92 -14.20 -11.53
N GLN A 104 -19.87 -13.98 -10.22
CA GLN A 104 -20.14 -12.67 -9.64
C GLN A 104 -19.00 -11.69 -9.93
N THR A 105 -19.31 -10.50 -10.43
CA THR A 105 -18.34 -9.41 -10.69
C THR A 105 -18.48 -8.24 -9.72
N THR A 106 -19.42 -8.30 -8.78
CA THR A 106 -19.59 -7.31 -7.71
C THR A 106 -19.31 -7.97 -6.38
N ILE A 107 -18.27 -7.54 -5.68
CA ILE A 107 -17.77 -8.14 -4.43
C ILE A 107 -18.15 -7.21 -3.27
N ALA A 108 -18.94 -7.71 -2.32
CA ALA A 108 -19.22 -7.00 -1.08
C ALA A 108 -18.01 -7.05 -0.13
N VAL A 109 -17.64 -5.91 0.45
CA VAL A 109 -16.49 -5.71 1.32
C VAL A 109 -16.85 -4.82 2.50
N ALA A 110 -16.07 -4.90 3.58
CA ALA A 110 -16.34 -4.12 4.79
C ALA A 110 -16.09 -2.62 4.60
N ALA A 111 -15.13 -2.25 3.74
CA ALA A 111 -14.84 -0.87 3.39
C ALA A 111 -14.04 -0.82 2.07
N THR A 112 -14.27 0.22 1.27
CA THR A 112 -13.58 0.43 -0.02
C THR A 112 -12.49 1.51 0.05
N GLY A 113 -12.41 2.28 1.15
CA GLY A 113 -11.63 3.53 1.22
C GLY A 113 -10.10 3.40 1.11
N SER A 114 -9.54 2.19 1.24
CA SER A 114 -8.10 1.94 1.05
C SER A 114 -7.75 1.38 -0.33
N PHE A 115 -8.74 1.27 -1.21
CA PHE A 115 -8.61 0.70 -2.54
C PHE A 115 -9.00 1.73 -3.60
N ALA A 116 -8.49 1.54 -4.81
CA ALA A 116 -8.79 2.34 -5.98
C ALA A 116 -9.16 1.44 -7.17
N ALA A 117 -9.68 2.05 -8.24
CA ALA A 117 -9.74 1.35 -9.53
C ALA A 117 -8.32 0.95 -9.97
N ASP A 118 -8.24 -0.13 -10.74
CA ASP A 118 -7.01 -0.80 -11.18
C ASP A 118 -6.17 -1.49 -10.10
N ASP A 119 -6.54 -1.38 -8.82
CA ASP A 119 -5.92 -2.18 -7.77
C ASP A 119 -6.19 -3.66 -8.00
N TYR A 120 -5.18 -4.47 -7.71
CA TYR A 120 -5.34 -5.91 -7.61
C TYR A 120 -5.58 -6.30 -6.16
N ILE A 121 -6.61 -7.13 -5.98
CA ILE A 121 -7.00 -7.68 -4.69
C ILE A 121 -6.91 -9.20 -4.72
N LYS A 122 -6.61 -9.78 -3.57
CA LYS A 122 -6.74 -11.22 -3.33
C LYS A 122 -7.85 -11.46 -2.32
N VAL A 123 -8.73 -12.37 -2.67
CA VAL A 123 -9.77 -12.91 -1.79
C VAL A 123 -9.62 -14.42 -1.82
N ASP A 124 -9.45 -15.04 -0.65
CA ASP A 124 -9.04 -16.44 -0.54
C ASP A 124 -7.86 -16.78 -1.49
N SER A 125 -8.07 -17.65 -2.48
CA SER A 125 -7.05 -18.01 -3.48
C SER A 125 -7.11 -17.17 -4.76
N GLU A 126 -8.20 -16.46 -5.04
CA GLU A 126 -8.39 -15.72 -6.30
C GLU A 126 -7.75 -14.33 -6.24
N THR A 127 -7.07 -13.95 -7.31
CA THR A 127 -6.65 -12.55 -7.55
C THR A 127 -7.59 -11.92 -8.56
N MET A 128 -8.12 -10.74 -8.24
CA MET A 128 -9.08 -9.98 -9.05
C MET A 128 -8.56 -8.55 -9.23
N GLN A 129 -8.91 -7.89 -10.34
CA GLN A 129 -8.62 -6.47 -10.56
C GLN A 129 -9.88 -5.65 -10.32
N ILE A 130 -9.79 -4.56 -9.56
CA ILE A 130 -10.91 -3.63 -9.35
C ILE A 130 -11.11 -2.81 -10.63
N ILE A 131 -12.27 -2.93 -11.25
CA ILE A 131 -12.68 -2.11 -12.40
C ILE A 131 -13.21 -0.76 -11.90
N SER A 132 -14.06 -0.81 -10.87
CA SER A 132 -14.62 0.37 -10.24
C SER A 132 -15.05 0.07 -8.81
N ILE A 133 -15.14 1.11 -8.00
CA ILE A 133 -15.81 1.06 -6.71
C ILE A 133 -17.26 1.43 -6.98
N SER A 134 -18.20 0.52 -6.71
CA SER A 134 -19.57 0.70 -7.17
C SER A 134 -20.31 1.74 -6.34
N GLY A 135 -20.58 2.90 -6.94
CA GLY A 135 -21.63 3.82 -6.49
C GLY A 135 -21.40 4.50 -5.13
N PRO A 136 -22.44 5.11 -4.53
CA PRO A 136 -22.34 5.92 -3.32
C PRO A 136 -22.14 5.10 -2.03
N ASP A 137 -22.16 3.77 -2.09
CA ASP A 137 -21.88 2.92 -0.93
C ASP A 137 -20.39 2.61 -0.84
N THR A 138 -19.85 2.66 0.37
CA THR A 138 -18.42 2.43 0.63
C THR A 138 -18.08 0.95 0.80
N HIS A 139 -18.85 0.04 0.18
CA HIS A 139 -18.88 -1.38 0.56
C HIS A 139 -18.78 -2.36 -0.61
N HIS A 140 -18.65 -1.91 -1.85
CA HIS A 140 -18.65 -2.84 -2.99
C HIS A 140 -17.60 -2.51 -4.05
N PHE A 141 -16.98 -3.57 -4.59
CA PHE A 141 -16.07 -3.51 -5.74
C PHE A 141 -16.70 -4.15 -6.96
N VAL A 142 -16.66 -3.49 -8.11
CA VAL A 142 -16.81 -4.15 -9.41
C VAL A 142 -15.44 -4.64 -9.84
N VAL A 143 -15.31 -5.92 -10.14
CA VAL A 143 -14.03 -6.57 -10.41
C VAL A 143 -14.01 -7.32 -11.74
N ALA A 144 -12.84 -7.36 -12.36
CA ALA A 144 -12.47 -8.35 -13.35
C ALA A 144 -11.93 -9.58 -12.60
N ARG A 145 -12.54 -10.73 -12.85
CA ARG A 145 -12.19 -12.01 -12.26
C ARG A 145 -10.88 -12.54 -12.81
N GLY A 146 -10.18 -13.35 -12.02
CA GLY A 146 -8.98 -14.04 -12.47
C GLY A 146 -9.27 -15.13 -13.52
N ALA A 147 -8.24 -15.68 -14.15
CA ALA A 147 -8.40 -16.76 -15.15
C ALA A 147 -8.98 -18.07 -14.57
N THR A 148 -8.92 -18.23 -13.24
CA THR A 148 -9.55 -19.34 -12.50
C THR A 148 -10.44 -18.76 -11.39
N PRO A 149 -11.66 -18.33 -11.74
CA PRO A 149 -12.59 -17.78 -10.77
C PRO A 149 -12.90 -18.82 -9.67
N ALA A 150 -12.81 -18.42 -8.40
CA ALA A 150 -13.11 -19.26 -7.25
C ALA A 150 -14.41 -18.82 -6.57
N THR A 151 -14.92 -19.69 -5.69
CA THR A 151 -15.94 -19.28 -4.74
C THR A 151 -15.29 -18.70 -3.49
N HIS A 152 -15.90 -17.68 -2.88
CA HIS A 152 -15.38 -17.06 -1.65
C HIS A 152 -16.34 -17.18 -0.48
N ALA A 153 -15.79 -17.37 0.72
CA ALA A 153 -16.60 -17.37 1.93
C ALA A 153 -17.19 -15.97 2.20
N SER A 154 -18.41 -15.93 2.76
CA SER A 154 -19.00 -14.66 3.21
C SER A 154 -18.09 -14.00 4.25
N GLY A 155 -17.69 -12.75 4.01
CA GLY A 155 -16.76 -12.03 4.89
C GLY A 155 -15.28 -12.40 4.74
N ALA A 156 -14.91 -13.07 3.64
CA ALA A 156 -13.51 -13.30 3.31
C ALA A 156 -12.72 -11.97 3.30
N THR A 157 -11.49 -12.01 3.80
CA THR A 157 -10.63 -10.82 3.88
C THR A 157 -10.18 -10.42 2.48
N VAL A 158 -10.23 -9.12 2.19
CA VAL A 158 -9.72 -8.56 0.94
C VAL A 158 -8.35 -7.96 1.19
N ALA A 159 -7.35 -8.41 0.43
CA ALA A 159 -5.97 -7.98 0.58
C ALA A 159 -5.50 -7.30 -0.70
N ALA A 160 -5.05 -6.04 -0.62
CA ALA A 160 -4.41 -5.34 -1.74
C ALA A 160 -3.01 -5.91 -2.00
N LEU A 161 -2.60 -6.07 -3.27
CA LEU A 161 -1.29 -6.60 -3.61
C LEU A 161 -0.72 -6.00 -4.90
N VAL A 162 0.56 -6.23 -5.16
CA VAL A 162 1.17 -5.97 -6.47
C VAL A 162 1.17 -7.26 -7.28
N ALA A 163 0.19 -7.43 -8.15
CA ALA A 163 -0.14 -8.73 -8.75
C ALA A 163 0.65 -9.07 -10.01
N THR A 164 1.22 -8.05 -10.66
CA THR A 164 1.95 -8.22 -11.91
C THR A 164 3.24 -7.43 -11.89
N THR A 165 4.21 -7.83 -12.71
CA THR A 165 5.48 -7.11 -12.90
C THR A 165 5.33 -5.81 -13.69
N ASN A 166 4.14 -5.57 -14.28
CA ASN A 166 3.87 -4.39 -15.10
C ASN A 166 2.96 -3.37 -14.40
N GLN A 167 2.47 -3.68 -13.18
CA GLN A 167 1.69 -2.74 -12.38
C GLN A 167 2.57 -1.57 -11.94
N THR A 168 2.23 -0.35 -12.35
CA THR A 168 2.98 0.88 -12.05
C THR A 168 2.30 1.79 -11.05
N ILE A 169 1.07 1.48 -10.63
CA ILE A 169 0.40 2.11 -9.50
C ILE A 169 0.32 1.05 -8.40
N ILE A 170 1.03 1.31 -7.30
CA ILE A 170 1.11 0.37 -6.18
C ILE A 170 0.37 0.92 -4.96
N PRO A 171 -0.37 0.08 -4.23
CA PRO A 171 -0.98 0.46 -2.96
C PRO A 171 0.07 0.50 -1.85
N VAL A 172 -0.05 1.49 -0.97
CA VAL A 172 0.74 1.66 0.25
C VAL A 172 -0.17 2.09 1.40
N ALA A 173 0.16 1.73 2.64
CA ALA A 173 -0.67 2.09 3.78
C ALA A 173 -0.78 3.61 3.99
N ASN A 174 0.31 4.34 3.74
CA ASN A 174 0.39 5.80 3.79
C ASN A 174 1.64 6.25 3.00
N ASN A 175 1.53 7.31 2.21
CA ASN A 175 2.64 7.90 1.47
C ASN A 175 3.13 9.26 2.01
N ALA A 176 2.66 9.70 3.18
CA ALA A 176 2.94 11.03 3.72
C ALA A 176 4.43 11.33 3.89
N SER A 177 5.22 10.36 4.34
CA SER A 177 6.66 10.51 4.59
C SER A 177 7.55 10.36 3.36
N LEU A 178 7.00 9.85 2.25
CA LEU A 178 7.72 9.63 1.00
C LEU A 178 7.67 10.90 0.14
N ALA A 179 8.55 11.07 -0.84
CA ALA A 179 8.51 12.16 -1.81
C ALA A 179 8.60 11.62 -3.25
N VAL A 180 8.20 12.47 -4.20
CA VAL A 180 8.41 12.16 -5.63
C VAL A 180 9.91 12.14 -5.90
N SER A 181 10.36 11.21 -6.74
CA SER A 181 11.75 10.86 -7.05
C SER A 181 12.47 10.02 -6.01
N ASP A 182 11.87 9.80 -4.83
CA ASP A 182 12.44 8.87 -3.85
C ASP A 182 12.44 7.45 -4.42
N TYR A 183 13.41 6.66 -3.98
CA TYR A 183 13.42 5.24 -4.24
C TYR A 183 12.90 4.51 -3.02
N ILE A 184 12.07 3.52 -3.27
CA ILE A 184 11.53 2.62 -2.26
C ILE A 184 11.95 1.19 -2.57
N GLY A 185 12.19 0.41 -1.52
CA GLY A 185 12.43 -1.02 -1.60
C GLY A 185 11.20 -1.79 -1.14
N VAL A 186 10.79 -2.79 -1.91
CA VAL A 186 9.78 -3.78 -1.51
C VAL A 186 10.33 -5.16 -1.84
N ASP A 187 10.42 -6.04 -0.84
CA ASP A 187 11.13 -7.32 -0.97
C ASP A 187 12.55 -7.14 -1.57
N SER A 188 12.82 -7.70 -2.75
CA SER A 188 14.09 -7.53 -3.48
C SER A 188 14.02 -6.52 -4.64
N GLU A 189 12.90 -5.81 -4.81
CA GLU A 189 12.72 -4.83 -5.86
C GLU A 189 12.93 -3.41 -5.35
N THR A 190 13.63 -2.60 -6.15
CA THR A 190 13.74 -1.16 -5.96
C THR A 190 12.89 -0.45 -7.00
N MET A 191 12.07 0.51 -6.57
CA MET A 191 11.19 1.30 -7.44
C MET A 191 11.40 2.79 -7.17
N GLN A 192 11.29 3.63 -8.18
CA GLN A 192 11.32 5.09 -8.02
C GLN A 192 9.89 5.64 -8.02
N ILE A 193 9.57 6.52 -7.09
CA ILE A 193 8.29 7.21 -7.03
C ILE A 193 8.25 8.27 -8.14
N VAL A 194 7.29 8.14 -9.06
CA VAL A 194 7.08 9.09 -10.16
C VAL A 194 6.03 10.13 -9.77
N VAL A 195 4.92 9.69 -9.17
CA VAL A 195 3.83 10.56 -8.71
C VAL A 195 3.16 9.96 -7.47
N LYS A 196 2.71 10.80 -6.53
CA LYS A 196 1.80 10.36 -5.46
C LYS A 196 0.35 10.37 -5.96
N VAL A 197 -0.36 9.26 -5.82
CA VAL A 197 -1.76 9.14 -6.20
C VAL A 197 -2.58 9.06 -4.91
N GLY A 198 -3.22 10.17 -4.53
CA GLY A 198 -3.88 10.27 -3.22
C GLY A 198 -2.90 10.05 -2.05
N THR A 199 -3.39 9.52 -0.93
CA THR A 199 -2.61 9.27 0.30
C THR A 199 -2.14 7.82 0.44
N THR A 200 -2.68 6.90 -0.36
CA THR A 200 -2.49 5.45 -0.23
C THR A 200 -1.89 4.80 -1.48
N HIS A 201 -1.56 5.56 -2.52
CA HIS A 201 -1.00 4.99 -3.74
C HIS A 201 0.20 5.78 -4.24
N LEU A 202 1.07 5.07 -4.94
CA LEU A 202 2.26 5.61 -5.59
C LEU A 202 2.27 5.15 -7.05
N SER A 203 2.41 6.08 -7.98
CA SER A 203 2.87 5.75 -9.32
C SER A 203 4.39 5.61 -9.28
N VAL A 204 4.90 4.50 -9.79
CA VAL A 204 6.32 4.11 -9.70
C VAL A 204 6.90 3.69 -11.04
N ALA A 205 8.18 4.00 -11.24
CA ALA A 205 9.04 3.36 -12.22
C ALA A 205 9.72 2.16 -11.55
N ARG A 206 9.60 0.99 -12.16
CA ARG A 206 9.95 -0.30 -11.55
C ARG A 206 11.30 -0.81 -11.97
N ALA A 207 11.77 -1.89 -11.32
CA ALA A 207 13.04 -2.54 -11.65
C ALA A 207 14.23 -1.56 -11.68
N GLN A 208 14.27 -0.61 -10.75
CA GLN A 208 15.35 0.35 -10.65
C GLN A 208 16.55 -0.26 -9.93
N ALA A 209 17.69 0.43 -9.93
CA ALA A 209 18.88 0.02 -9.19
C ALA A 209 19.40 -1.39 -9.54
N ASN A 210 19.25 -1.84 -10.79
CA ASN A 210 19.56 -3.20 -11.25
C ASN A 210 18.77 -4.32 -10.55
N THR A 211 17.60 -4.00 -10.01
CA THR A 211 16.63 -4.99 -9.53
C THR A 211 15.71 -5.45 -10.67
N GLN A 212 14.87 -6.44 -10.41
CA GLN A 212 13.86 -6.92 -11.36
C GLN A 212 12.47 -6.63 -10.80
N ALA A 213 11.51 -6.35 -11.69
CA ALA A 213 10.12 -6.20 -11.31
C ALA A 213 9.56 -7.54 -10.77
N ALA A 214 8.99 -7.52 -9.57
CA ALA A 214 8.44 -8.68 -8.88
C ALA A 214 6.94 -8.51 -8.51
N THR A 215 6.29 -9.58 -8.09
CA THR A 215 4.99 -9.44 -7.42
C THR A 215 5.21 -9.28 -5.93
N HIS A 216 4.33 -8.57 -5.24
CA HIS A 216 4.45 -8.33 -3.81
C HIS A 216 3.15 -8.71 -3.11
N ALA A 217 3.28 -9.47 -2.03
CA ALA A 217 2.14 -9.85 -1.19
C ALA A 217 1.59 -8.62 -0.44
N SER A 218 0.34 -8.74 0.00
CA SER A 218 -0.24 -7.73 0.88
C SER A 218 0.54 -7.61 2.18
N GLY A 219 0.74 -6.38 2.66
CA GLY A 219 1.51 -6.10 3.86
C GLY A 219 3.03 -6.23 3.67
N ALA A 220 3.52 -6.43 2.43
CA ALA A 220 4.95 -6.30 2.14
C ALA A 220 5.47 -4.95 2.64
N THR A 221 6.65 -4.97 3.26
CA THR A 221 7.22 -3.77 3.86
C THR A 221 7.76 -2.86 2.75
N VAL A 222 7.25 -1.63 2.71
CA VAL A 222 7.80 -0.57 1.86
C VAL A 222 8.87 0.16 2.66
N THR A 223 10.11 0.01 2.23
CA THR A 223 11.26 0.68 2.84
C THR A 223 11.56 1.95 2.06
N ASP A 224 11.54 3.10 2.72
CA ASP A 224 12.08 4.33 2.14
C ASP A 224 13.60 4.20 2.05
N LEU A 225 14.16 4.28 0.83
CA LEU A 225 15.60 4.23 0.60
C LEU A 225 16.22 5.64 0.60
N THR A 226 15.46 6.67 0.96
CA THR A 226 15.93 8.04 1.13
C THR A 226 16.83 8.17 2.35
N TRP A 227 17.95 8.87 2.15
CA TRP A 227 19.00 9.00 3.15
C TRP A 227 18.79 10.25 3.99
N THR A 228 18.24 10.09 5.19
CA THR A 228 17.88 11.23 6.07
C THR A 228 19.10 11.85 6.77
N THR A 229 18.96 13.09 7.27
CA THR A 229 20.02 13.85 7.95
C THR A 229 20.60 13.17 9.20
N GLY A 230 19.87 12.21 9.78
CA GLY A 230 20.31 11.43 10.95
C GLY A 230 20.98 10.10 10.61
N ALA A 231 21.07 9.72 9.34
CA ALA A 231 21.59 8.42 8.94
C ALA A 231 23.10 8.30 9.19
N THR A 232 23.55 7.20 9.79
CA THR A 232 24.97 6.95 10.11
C THR A 232 25.60 5.82 9.28
N SER A 233 24.86 5.25 8.33
CA SER A 233 25.26 4.04 7.58
C SER A 233 24.78 4.06 6.12
N LEU A 234 25.62 4.53 5.20
CA LEU A 234 25.31 4.70 3.79
C LEU A 234 25.39 3.38 3.05
N THR A 235 24.30 2.98 2.41
CA THR A 235 24.34 1.85 1.48
C THR A 235 24.81 2.36 0.13
N VAL A 236 25.86 1.74 -0.41
CA VAL A 236 26.41 2.06 -1.74
C VAL A 236 26.21 0.87 -2.67
N GLY A 237 26.13 1.13 -3.98
CA GLY A 237 25.97 0.08 -4.99
C GLY A 237 27.03 -1.01 -4.86
N SER A 238 26.69 -2.26 -5.18
CA SER A 238 27.57 -3.41 -4.97
C SER A 238 28.96 -3.19 -5.58
N GLY A 239 30.01 -3.35 -4.75
CA GLY A 239 31.41 -3.25 -5.18
C GLY A 239 32.05 -1.87 -5.06
N THR A 240 31.29 -0.79 -4.90
CA THR A 240 31.86 0.57 -4.71
C THR A 240 32.50 0.75 -3.34
N GLY A 241 32.02 0.04 -2.31
CA GLY A 241 32.65 0.00 -0.98
C GLY A 241 34.13 -0.38 -1.02
N ALA A 242 34.55 -1.21 -1.99
CA ALA A 242 35.94 -1.64 -2.13
C ALA A 242 36.91 -0.53 -2.59
N GLY A 243 36.39 0.59 -3.12
CA GLY A 243 37.18 1.75 -3.52
C GLY A 243 37.43 2.76 -2.40
N PHE A 244 36.78 2.58 -1.25
CA PHE A 244 36.87 3.50 -0.10
C PHE A 244 37.65 2.87 1.06
N VAL A 245 38.22 3.72 1.91
CA VAL A 245 38.91 3.33 3.14
C VAL A 245 38.29 4.07 4.34
N SER A 246 38.25 3.41 5.50
CA SER A 246 37.83 4.09 6.74
C SER A 246 38.75 5.29 7.00
N GLY A 247 38.16 6.43 7.31
CA GLY A 247 38.84 7.70 7.48
C GLY A 247 38.71 8.65 6.28
N ASP A 248 38.35 8.15 5.10
CA ASP A 248 38.16 8.97 3.90
C ASP A 248 37.02 9.98 4.09
N TYR A 249 37.09 11.09 3.37
CA TYR A 249 35.96 12.00 3.24
C TYR A 249 35.27 11.71 1.92
N ILE A 250 33.96 11.60 1.94
CA ILE A 250 33.13 11.49 0.75
C ILE A 250 32.24 12.71 0.65
N GLN A 251 31.91 13.10 -0.56
CA GLN A 251 30.95 14.16 -0.84
C GLN A 251 29.74 13.59 -1.56
N ILE A 252 28.56 13.94 -1.05
CA ILE A 252 27.28 13.73 -1.73
C ILE A 252 26.57 15.08 -1.77
N ASP A 253 26.15 15.51 -2.96
CA ASP A 253 25.63 16.86 -3.19
C ASP A 253 26.58 17.92 -2.59
N ALA A 254 26.09 18.76 -1.66
CA ALA A 254 26.89 19.76 -0.94
C ALA A 254 27.38 19.30 0.43
N GLU A 255 27.07 18.07 0.85
CA GLU A 255 27.50 17.54 2.14
C GLU A 255 28.79 16.73 2.03
N ILE A 256 29.73 17.01 2.92
CA ILE A 256 30.92 16.19 3.13
C ILE A 256 30.71 15.34 4.38
N MET A 257 31.02 14.05 4.26
CA MET A 257 30.90 13.06 5.33
C MET A 257 32.23 12.33 5.48
N LYS A 258 32.56 11.90 6.70
CA LYS A 258 33.75 11.10 6.98
C LYS A 258 33.36 9.65 7.16
N LEU A 259 34.05 8.74 6.49
CA LEU A 259 33.85 7.31 6.65
C LEU A 259 34.39 6.84 8.00
N SER A 260 33.53 6.25 8.83
CA SER A 260 33.91 5.63 10.11
C SER A 260 34.15 4.12 9.95
N SER A 261 33.46 3.47 9.01
CA SER A 261 33.68 2.06 8.66
C SER A 261 33.37 1.81 7.19
N VAL A 262 34.00 0.78 6.62
CA VAL A 262 33.81 0.39 5.22
C VAL A 262 33.51 -1.11 5.16
N GLY A 263 32.34 -1.47 4.67
CA GLY A 263 31.93 -2.81 4.30
C GLY A 263 31.79 -2.95 2.77
N SER A 264 31.39 -4.12 2.30
CA SER A 264 31.24 -4.41 0.87
C SER A 264 30.19 -3.55 0.15
N THR A 265 29.15 -3.16 0.88
CA THR A 265 27.98 -2.41 0.36
C THR A 265 27.49 -1.33 1.34
N THR A 266 28.20 -1.14 2.45
CA THR A 266 27.74 -0.29 3.54
C THR A 266 28.92 0.50 4.08
N LEU A 267 28.77 1.80 4.17
CA LEU A 267 29.76 2.74 4.69
C LEU A 267 29.22 3.37 5.97
N GLY A 268 29.87 3.16 7.10
CA GLY A 268 29.59 3.96 8.29
C GLY A 268 30.07 5.38 8.07
N VAL A 269 29.27 6.38 8.44
CA VAL A 269 29.61 7.80 8.23
C VAL A 269 29.39 8.66 9.47
N THR A 270 30.25 9.66 9.63
CA THR A 270 30.00 10.85 10.44
C THR A 270 29.71 12.00 9.50
N ARG A 271 28.55 12.63 9.68
CA ARG A 271 27.99 13.62 8.76
C ARG A 271 28.48 15.04 9.02
N ALA A 272 28.10 15.97 8.14
CA ALA A 272 28.32 17.41 8.32
C ALA A 272 29.80 17.76 8.64
N GLN A 273 30.72 17.20 7.87
CA GLN A 273 32.16 17.40 8.09
C GLN A 273 32.69 18.60 7.31
N LEU A 274 33.86 19.10 7.72
CA LEU A 274 34.55 20.21 7.05
C LEU A 274 33.67 21.46 6.86
N GLY A 275 32.75 21.72 7.80
CA GLY A 275 31.88 22.90 7.78
C GLY A 275 30.64 22.78 6.88
N THR A 276 30.35 21.61 6.32
CA THR A 276 29.08 21.37 5.63
C THR A 276 27.95 21.07 6.62
N THR A 277 26.70 21.15 6.17
CA THR A 277 25.50 20.79 6.95
C THR A 277 24.97 19.43 6.52
N ALA A 278 24.42 18.65 7.46
CA ALA A 278 23.76 17.40 7.13
C ALA A 278 22.48 17.66 6.29
N SER A 279 22.37 17.01 5.13
CA SER A 279 21.23 17.11 4.21
C SER A 279 20.52 15.77 4.04
N THR A 280 19.29 15.79 3.54
CA THR A 280 18.71 14.57 2.97
C THR A 280 19.36 14.32 1.61
N HIS A 281 19.58 13.04 1.27
CA HIS A 281 20.04 12.63 -0.05
C HIS A 281 19.06 11.62 -0.63
N THR A 282 18.78 11.78 -1.92
CA THR A 282 18.03 10.78 -2.67
C THR A 282 18.91 9.55 -2.90
N SER A 283 18.29 8.38 -3.05
CA SER A 283 19.02 7.19 -3.48
C SER A 283 19.67 7.41 -4.86
N HIS A 284 20.81 6.77 -5.10
CA HIS A 284 21.68 6.96 -6.28
C HIS A 284 22.33 8.34 -6.41
N ALA A 285 22.28 9.19 -5.38
CA ALA A 285 23.12 10.37 -5.36
C ALA A 285 24.60 9.97 -5.54
N THR A 286 25.31 10.73 -6.39
CA THR A 286 26.71 10.44 -6.71
C THR A 286 27.56 10.60 -5.46
N VAL A 287 28.29 9.55 -5.11
CA VAL A 287 29.29 9.57 -4.04
C VAL A 287 30.65 9.87 -4.67
N SER A 288 31.22 11.03 -4.34
CA SER A 288 32.57 11.39 -4.76
C SER A 288 33.52 11.13 -3.60
N ASP A 289 34.61 10.40 -3.85
CA ASP A 289 35.71 10.34 -2.88
C ASP A 289 36.42 11.70 -2.88
N LEU A 290 36.38 12.36 -1.73
CA LEU A 290 37.20 13.52 -1.45
C LEU A 290 38.48 12.98 -0.78
N THR A 291 39.23 12.16 -1.53
CA THR A 291 40.63 11.93 -1.20
C THR A 291 41.27 13.32 -1.23
N VAL A 292 41.43 13.95 -0.08
CA VAL A 292 42.39 15.05 0.03
C VAL A 292 43.72 14.33 -0.11
N PRO A 293 44.42 14.41 -1.26
CA PRO A 293 45.77 13.90 -1.29
C PRO A 293 46.46 14.67 -0.18
N ASN A 294 46.90 13.94 0.82
CA ASN A 294 47.72 14.37 1.92
C ASN A 294 49.07 14.81 1.34
N THR A 295 49.06 15.90 0.57
CA THR A 295 50.20 16.64 0.07
C THR A 295 50.65 17.67 1.09
N SER A 296 50.38 17.44 2.38
CA SER A 296 51.22 18.02 3.43
C SER A 296 52.62 17.37 3.35
N SER A 297 53.31 17.63 2.23
CA SER A 297 54.73 17.48 2.10
C SER A 297 55.31 18.61 2.94
N LEU A 298 55.82 18.26 4.12
CA LEU A 298 56.73 19.13 4.84
C LEU A 298 57.97 19.32 3.96
N TYR A 299 58.03 20.45 3.25
CA TYR A 299 59.25 20.83 2.55
C TYR A 299 60.20 21.45 3.57
N PHE A 300 61.30 20.75 3.82
CA PHE A 300 62.46 21.35 4.47
C PHE A 300 63.28 22.03 3.37
N SER A 301 63.32 23.36 3.37
CA SER A 301 64.35 24.07 2.61
C SER A 301 65.51 24.37 3.55
N PHE A 302 66.69 23.86 3.19
CA PHE A 302 67.91 24.25 3.86
C PHE A 302 68.29 25.65 3.40
N GLY A 303 68.37 26.59 4.35
CA GLY A 303 68.88 27.92 4.07
C GLY A 303 70.38 27.94 3.79
N THR A 304 70.93 29.12 3.58
CA THR A 304 72.38 29.34 3.61
C THR A 304 72.82 29.67 5.03
N ASN A 305 74.02 29.25 5.40
CA ASN A 305 74.62 29.60 6.69
C ASN A 305 74.86 31.11 6.73
N SER A 306 74.33 31.80 7.75
CA SER A 306 74.36 33.26 7.80
C SER A 306 75.77 33.86 7.98
N ALA A 307 76.76 33.08 8.41
CA ALA A 307 78.14 33.54 8.59
C ALA A 307 79.02 33.31 7.35
N THR A 308 78.70 32.29 6.53
CA THR A 308 79.57 31.85 5.42
C THR A 308 78.91 31.92 4.05
N GLY A 309 77.59 32.10 3.97
CA GLY A 309 76.83 32.09 2.72
C GLY A 309 76.70 30.72 2.05
N ALA A 310 77.31 29.67 2.62
CA ALA A 310 77.28 28.31 2.07
C ALA A 310 75.90 27.64 2.25
N LEU A 311 75.50 26.80 1.29
CA LEU A 311 74.27 25.99 1.38
C LEU A 311 74.37 24.99 2.53
N CYS A 312 73.38 24.96 3.41
CA CYS A 312 73.33 24.05 4.55
C CYS A 312 72.92 22.63 4.14
N ASN A 313 73.78 21.89 3.43
CA ASN A 313 73.50 20.50 3.06
C ASN A 313 74.04 19.52 4.12
N GLY A 314 73.32 19.35 5.23
CA GLY A 314 73.62 18.32 6.25
C GLY A 314 74.86 18.58 7.12
N ALA A 315 75.43 19.79 7.09
CA ALA A 315 76.60 20.13 7.91
C ALA A 315 76.20 20.43 9.38
N THR A 316 76.87 19.78 10.34
CA THR A 316 76.63 19.90 11.79
C THR A 316 77.21 21.17 12.42
N GLY A 317 77.23 22.29 11.68
CA GLY A 317 77.79 23.57 12.12
C GLY A 317 76.75 24.55 12.66
N VAL A 318 77.13 25.33 13.68
CA VAL A 318 76.30 26.40 14.25
C VAL A 318 75.96 27.44 13.15
N GLY A 319 74.69 27.83 13.02
CA GLY A 319 74.25 28.89 12.11
C GLY A 319 73.45 28.46 10.87
N CYS A 320 73.04 27.19 10.77
CA CYS A 320 72.10 26.73 9.75
C CYS A 320 70.65 26.77 10.28
N GLY A 321 69.84 27.69 9.77
CA GLY A 321 68.40 27.72 10.05
C GLY A 321 67.63 26.80 9.09
N VAL A 322 66.75 25.95 9.64
CA VAL A 322 65.77 25.20 8.85
C VAL A 322 64.49 26.02 8.82
N LYS A 323 64.04 26.43 7.63
CA LYS A 323 62.74 27.08 7.48
C LYS A 323 61.68 26.00 7.22
N LEU A 324 60.84 25.73 8.21
CA LEU A 324 59.66 24.91 8.01
C LEU A 324 58.60 25.75 7.30
N THR A 325 58.22 25.36 6.09
CA THR A 325 57.06 25.94 5.42
C THR A 325 56.05 24.83 5.21
N GLN A 326 54.96 24.85 5.98
CA GLN A 326 53.83 23.95 5.75
C GLN A 326 52.96 24.56 4.65
N LEU A 327 52.91 23.92 3.50
CA LEU A 327 51.92 24.21 2.46
C LEU A 327 50.76 23.21 2.62
N GLY A 328 49.54 23.71 2.78
CA GLY A 328 48.34 22.88 2.63
C GLY A 328 47.41 22.71 3.83
N LEU A 329 47.36 23.63 4.79
CA LEU A 329 46.14 23.81 5.60
C LEU A 329 45.47 25.10 5.13
N LYS A 330 44.44 24.95 4.29
CA LYS A 330 43.37 25.95 4.17
C LYS A 330 42.13 25.39 4.84
#